data_AF-A0A6B2SRL5-F1
#
_entry.id   AF-A0A6B2SRL5-F1
#
_cell.length_a   1.000
_cell.length_b   1.000
_cell.length_c   1.000
_cell.angle_alpha   90.00
_cell.angle_beta   90.00
_cell.angle_gamma   90.00
#
_symmetry.space_group_name_H-M   'P 1'
#
loop_
_entity.id
_entity.type
_entity.pdbx_description
1 polymer ?
#
loop_
_entity_poly.entity_id
_entity_poly.type
_entity_poly.pdbx_seq_one_letter_code
_entity_poly.pdbx_strand_id
1 'polypeptide(L)'
;VASSAADLQLLQGFLDGNAKIDGLEVDQELRWAFLSPLAAHGAADEEALAAELARDDTASGKRHQVRCLAARPSAAVKAQAWAAVVESDQLSNALVEATIAGFAQPSQRELAAPYVAKYFAAIERVWAERSIQIGMDVVRGLFPHLQGDAATLAAADEWLTAHESSAPALRRLVLEARDDLARSLRAQACDAGAAV
;
A
#
# COMPACT_ATOMS: atom_id res chain seq x y z
N VAL A 1 -7.37 5.91 11.59
CA VAL A 1 -7.82 6.15 10.19
C VAL A 1 -9.33 6.00 10.17
N ALA A 2 -10.04 6.83 9.40
CA ALA A 2 -11.48 6.71 9.18
C ALA A 2 -11.83 5.34 8.61
N SER A 3 -12.75 4.61 9.25
CA SER A 3 -13.08 3.24 8.84
C SER A 3 -14.52 2.84 9.17
N SER A 4 -15.19 3.55 10.08
CA SER A 4 -16.61 3.34 10.35
C SER A 4 -17.46 4.02 9.27
N ALA A 5 -18.71 3.55 9.09
CA ALA A 5 -19.64 4.20 8.17
C ALA A 5 -19.86 5.69 8.51
N ALA A 6 -19.88 6.04 9.79
CA ALA A 6 -20.01 7.42 10.24
C ALA A 6 -18.77 8.26 9.88
N ASP A 7 -17.57 7.70 10.01
CA ASP A 7 -16.33 8.40 9.61
C ASP A 7 -16.34 8.67 8.11
N LEU A 8 -16.67 7.66 7.30
CA LEU A 8 -16.68 7.77 5.84
C LEU A 8 -17.75 8.77 5.36
N GLN A 9 -18.94 8.76 5.97
CA GLN A 9 -19.97 9.78 5.71
C GLN A 9 -19.51 11.19 6.07
N LEU A 10 -18.79 11.35 7.18
CA LEU A 10 -18.24 12.64 7.58
C LEU A 10 -17.21 13.14 6.57
N LEU A 11 -16.30 12.27 6.10
CA LEU A 11 -15.33 12.63 5.06
C LEU A 11 -16.01 13.03 3.75
N GLN A 12 -17.03 12.28 3.32
CA GLN A 12 -17.83 12.65 2.15
C GLN A 12 -18.53 14.01 2.36
N GLY A 13 -19.07 14.24 3.56
CA GLY A 13 -19.67 15.51 3.94
C GLY A 13 -18.70 16.70 3.81
N PHE A 14 -17.42 16.53 4.17
CA PHE A 14 -16.41 17.57 3.96
C PHE A 14 -16.12 17.81 2.48
N LEU A 15 -16.05 16.77 1.66
CA LEU A 15 -15.79 16.89 0.23
C LEU A 15 -16.93 17.60 -0.52
N ASP A 16 -18.17 17.35 -0.11
CA ASP A 16 -19.39 17.93 -0.67
C ASP A 16 -19.71 19.33 -0.11
N GLY A 17 -19.00 19.77 0.94
CA GLY A 17 -19.25 21.04 1.63
C GLY A 17 -20.44 21.02 2.58
N ASN A 18 -21.01 19.85 2.85
CA ASN A 18 -22.16 19.63 3.74
C ASN A 18 -21.75 19.50 5.23
N ALA A 19 -20.50 19.13 5.51
CA ALA A 19 -19.91 19.14 6.84
C ALA A 19 -18.82 20.22 6.93
N LYS A 20 -18.68 20.85 8.11
CA LYS A 20 -17.70 21.90 8.38
C LYS A 20 -17.18 21.79 9.80
N ILE A 21 -15.90 22.10 9.97
CA ILE A 21 -15.27 22.36 11.26
C ILE A 21 -14.83 23.82 11.22
N ASP A 22 -15.20 24.59 12.23
CA ASP A 22 -14.83 26.00 12.30
C ASP A 22 -13.30 26.15 12.29
N GLY A 23 -12.79 26.96 11.37
CA GLY A 23 -11.35 27.19 11.18
C GLY A 23 -10.63 26.15 10.32
N LEU A 24 -11.32 25.11 9.82
CA LEU A 24 -10.76 24.16 8.88
C LEU A 24 -11.13 24.52 7.43
N GLU A 25 -10.12 24.87 6.62
CA GLU A 25 -10.24 24.96 5.18
C GLU A 25 -9.93 23.60 4.55
N VAL A 26 -10.84 23.08 3.71
CA VAL A 26 -10.64 21.83 3.00
C VAL A 26 -9.91 22.11 1.69
N ASP A 27 -8.59 22.26 1.80
CA ASP A 27 -7.69 22.48 0.67
C ASP A 27 -7.50 21.21 -0.17
N GLN A 28 -6.77 21.33 -1.28
CA GLN A 28 -6.60 20.26 -2.24
C GLN A 28 -5.90 19.01 -1.68
N GLU A 29 -4.88 19.20 -0.84
CA GLU A 29 -4.17 18.07 -0.22
C GLU A 29 -5.09 17.37 0.79
N LEU A 30 -5.91 18.11 1.53
CA LEU A 30 -6.88 17.54 2.46
C LEU A 30 -8.00 16.78 1.72
N ARG A 31 -8.46 17.26 0.56
CA ARG A 31 -9.42 16.54 -0.28
C ARG A 31 -8.88 15.18 -0.70
N TRP A 32 -7.63 15.10 -1.16
CA TRP A 32 -6.97 13.82 -1.47
C TRP A 32 -6.79 12.94 -0.22
N ALA A 33 -6.44 13.54 0.92
CA ALA A 33 -6.34 12.81 2.18
C ALA A 33 -7.68 12.19 2.62
N PHE A 34 -8.81 12.84 2.33
CA PHE A 34 -10.15 12.30 2.58
C PHE A 34 -10.58 11.25 1.56
N LEU A 35 -10.21 11.42 0.28
CA LEU A 35 -10.49 10.42 -0.77
C LEU A 35 -9.73 9.12 -0.56
N SER A 36 -8.55 9.13 0.06
CA SER A 36 -7.75 7.92 0.29
C SER A 36 -8.51 6.84 1.10
N PRO A 37 -9.00 7.09 2.33
CA PRO A 37 -9.81 6.11 3.06
C PRO A 37 -11.15 5.82 2.38
N LEU A 38 -11.79 6.79 1.72
CA LEU A 38 -13.02 6.54 0.95
C LEU A 38 -12.79 5.54 -0.17
N ALA A 39 -11.73 5.71 -0.96
CA ALA A 39 -11.35 4.79 -2.03
C ALA A 39 -10.97 3.41 -1.46
N ALA A 40 -10.19 3.37 -0.38
CA ALA A 40 -9.84 2.12 0.30
C ALA A 40 -11.05 1.35 0.87
N HIS A 41 -12.15 2.03 1.17
CA HIS A 41 -13.40 1.39 1.59
C HIS A 41 -14.44 1.26 0.46
N GLY A 42 -14.07 1.62 -0.78
CA GLY A 42 -14.95 1.54 -1.95
C GLY A 42 -16.06 2.60 -2.00
N ALA A 43 -16.01 3.60 -1.12
CA ALA A 43 -16.94 4.72 -1.07
C ALA A 43 -16.62 5.82 -2.10
N ALA A 44 -15.39 5.85 -2.62
CA ALA A 44 -15.02 6.65 -3.80
C ALA A 44 -14.64 5.71 -4.96
N ASP A 45 -15.30 5.89 -6.09
CA ASP A 45 -15.07 5.13 -7.31
C ASP A 45 -14.14 5.87 -8.29
N GLU A 46 -13.96 5.30 -9.47
CA GLU A 46 -13.08 5.87 -10.50
C GLU A 46 -13.58 7.23 -10.99
N GLU A 47 -14.89 7.43 -11.05
CA GLU A 47 -15.51 8.69 -11.49
C GLU A 47 -15.27 9.80 -10.47
N ALA A 48 -15.45 9.52 -9.17
CA ALA A 48 -15.13 10.45 -8.10
C ALA A 48 -13.65 10.87 -8.11
N LEU A 49 -12.74 9.90 -8.30
CA LEU A 49 -11.30 10.15 -8.36
C LEU A 49 -10.88 10.87 -9.65
N ALA A 50 -11.57 10.66 -10.76
CA ALA A 50 -11.37 11.42 -11.99
C ALA A 50 -11.86 12.86 -11.85
N ALA A 51 -13.01 13.06 -11.20
CA ALA A 51 -13.56 14.38 -10.93
C ALA A 51 -12.65 15.19 -10.00
N GLU A 52 -12.00 14.56 -9.02
CA GLU A 52 -11.02 15.25 -8.18
C GLU A 52 -9.74 15.57 -8.96
N LEU A 53 -9.22 14.65 -9.79
CA LEU A 53 -8.08 14.95 -10.65
C LEU A 53 -8.36 16.13 -11.59
N ALA A 54 -9.58 16.26 -12.12
CA ALA A 54 -9.95 17.40 -12.95
C ALA A 54 -9.91 18.74 -12.19
N ARG A 55 -10.03 18.71 -10.85
CA ARG A 55 -9.85 19.90 -9.98
C ARG A 55 -8.38 20.16 -9.69
N ASP A 56 -7.56 19.12 -9.60
CA ASP A 56 -6.12 19.16 -9.34
C ASP A 56 -5.33 18.49 -10.46
N ASP A 57 -5.30 19.13 -11.63
CA ASP A 57 -4.55 18.67 -12.80
C ASP A 57 -3.05 18.96 -12.65
N THR A 58 -2.47 18.40 -11.59
CA THR A 58 -1.05 18.51 -11.29
C THR A 58 -0.41 17.13 -11.21
N ALA A 59 0.93 17.10 -11.27
CA ALA A 59 1.67 15.86 -11.02
C ALA A 59 1.41 15.29 -9.61
N SER A 60 1.10 16.13 -8.62
CA SER A 60 0.73 15.67 -7.27
C SER A 60 -0.65 15.01 -7.28
N GLY A 61 -1.65 15.68 -7.86
CA GLY A 61 -3.00 15.14 -8.04
C GLY A 61 -3.00 13.82 -8.78
N LYS A 62 -2.17 13.67 -9.83
CA LYS A 62 -2.05 12.39 -10.55
C LYS A 62 -1.51 11.26 -9.67
N ARG A 63 -0.53 11.53 -8.80
CA ARG A 63 -0.01 10.53 -7.84
C ARG A 63 -1.07 10.15 -6.81
N HIS A 64 -1.80 11.14 -6.27
CA HIS A 64 -2.89 10.88 -5.33
C HIS A 64 -3.99 10.03 -5.96
N GLN A 65 -4.40 10.35 -7.19
CA GLN A 65 -5.36 9.57 -7.95
C GLN A 65 -4.89 8.11 -8.11
N VAL A 66 -3.65 7.89 -8.58
CA VAL A 66 -3.11 6.54 -8.78
C VAL A 66 -3.06 5.74 -7.48
N ARG A 67 -2.66 6.37 -6.37
CA ARG A 67 -2.70 5.75 -5.04
C ARG A 67 -4.12 5.35 -4.65
N CYS A 68 -5.09 6.25 -4.81
CA CYS A 68 -6.49 5.96 -4.48
C CYS A 68 -7.07 4.84 -5.34
N LEU A 69 -6.77 4.83 -6.65
CA LEU A 69 -7.20 3.78 -7.57
C LEU A 69 -6.64 2.41 -7.14
N ALA A 70 -5.35 2.32 -6.82
CA ALA A 70 -4.71 1.09 -6.34
C ALA A 70 -5.22 0.65 -4.95
N ALA A 71 -5.72 1.60 -4.14
CA ALA A 71 -6.28 1.34 -2.83
C ALA A 71 -7.68 0.70 -2.85
N ARG A 72 -8.42 0.76 -3.95
CA ARG A 72 -9.80 0.27 -4.00
C ARG A 72 -9.93 -1.24 -3.63
N PRO A 73 -11.00 -1.65 -2.93
CA PRO A 73 -11.16 -2.98 -2.35
C PRO A 73 -11.64 -4.02 -3.39
N SER A 74 -10.83 -4.26 -4.41
CA SER A 74 -11.13 -5.24 -5.47
C SER A 74 -9.93 -6.11 -5.79
N ALA A 75 -10.15 -7.42 -5.93
CA ALA A 75 -9.13 -8.36 -6.38
C ALA A 75 -8.59 -8.00 -7.77
N ALA A 76 -9.44 -7.50 -8.67
CA ALA A 76 -9.02 -7.05 -9.99
C ALA A 76 -8.09 -5.83 -9.90
N VAL A 77 -8.38 -4.90 -8.97
CA VAL A 77 -7.51 -3.74 -8.70
C VAL A 77 -6.15 -4.18 -8.18
N LYS A 78 -6.09 -5.16 -7.26
CA LYS A 78 -4.80 -5.71 -6.79
C LYS A 78 -4.04 -6.40 -7.91
N ALA A 79 -4.71 -7.16 -8.77
CA ALA A 79 -4.08 -7.81 -9.92
C ALA A 79 -3.48 -6.79 -10.89
N GLN A 80 -4.23 -5.73 -11.21
CA GLN A 80 -3.77 -4.66 -12.08
C GLN A 80 -2.58 -3.90 -11.48
N ALA A 81 -2.66 -3.50 -10.21
CA ALA A 81 -1.60 -2.78 -9.52
C ALA A 81 -0.31 -3.62 -9.44
N TRP A 82 -0.45 -4.92 -9.15
CA TRP A 82 0.67 -5.85 -9.17
C TRP A 82 1.32 -5.95 -10.55
N ALA A 83 0.53 -6.20 -11.60
CA ALA A 83 1.03 -6.31 -12.96
C ALA A 83 1.76 -5.03 -13.41
N ALA A 84 1.19 -3.87 -13.09
CA ALA A 84 1.76 -2.57 -13.47
C ALA A 84 3.13 -2.28 -12.82
N VAL A 85 3.39 -2.83 -11.63
CA VAL A 85 4.61 -2.56 -10.85
C VAL A 85 5.64 -3.68 -10.99
N VAL A 86 5.21 -4.93 -10.92
CA VAL A 86 6.08 -6.12 -10.84
C VAL A 86 6.31 -6.76 -12.20
N GLU A 87 5.34 -6.67 -13.10
CA GLU A 87 5.36 -7.37 -14.40
C GLU A 87 5.57 -6.41 -15.58
N SER A 88 5.61 -5.10 -15.32
CA SER A 88 5.73 -4.04 -16.32
C SER A 88 6.70 -2.95 -15.86
N ASP A 89 7.32 -2.28 -16.83
CA ASP A 89 8.26 -1.16 -16.64
C ASP A 89 7.76 0.19 -17.17
N GLN A 90 6.48 0.28 -17.51
CA GLN A 90 5.89 1.43 -18.21
C GLN A 90 5.59 2.63 -17.30
N LEU A 91 5.44 2.42 -16.00
CA LEU A 91 5.17 3.49 -15.05
C LEU A 91 6.44 4.30 -14.74
N SER A 92 6.28 5.61 -14.61
CA SER A 92 7.34 6.45 -14.02
C SER A 92 7.54 6.08 -12.54
N ASN A 93 8.73 6.37 -11.99
CA ASN A 93 9.05 6.06 -10.59
C ASN A 93 7.98 6.59 -9.61
N ALA A 94 7.53 7.83 -9.83
CA ALA A 94 6.54 8.45 -8.97
C ALA A 94 5.16 7.75 -9.03
N LEU A 95 4.81 7.14 -10.16
CA LEU A 95 3.58 6.35 -10.30
C LEU A 95 3.75 4.92 -9.77
N VAL A 96 4.96 4.35 -9.81
CA VAL A 96 5.28 3.09 -9.12
C VAL A 96 5.12 3.27 -7.62
N GLU A 97 5.74 4.29 -7.03
CA GLU A 97 5.61 4.61 -5.60
C GLU A 97 4.15 4.83 -5.21
N ALA A 98 3.39 5.59 -6.00
CA ALA A 98 1.96 5.82 -5.75
C ALA A 98 1.14 4.52 -5.79
N THR A 99 1.40 3.66 -6.78
CA THR A 99 0.69 2.37 -6.93
C THR A 99 1.01 1.44 -5.76
N ILE A 100 2.29 1.34 -5.37
CA ILE A 100 2.74 0.54 -4.22
C ILE A 100 2.09 1.05 -2.93
N ALA A 101 2.06 2.37 -2.70
CA ALA A 101 1.43 2.97 -1.52
C ALA A 101 -0.09 2.73 -1.44
N GLY A 102 -0.75 2.50 -2.58
CA GLY A 102 -2.16 2.12 -2.63
C GLY A 102 -2.40 0.62 -2.50
N PHE A 103 -1.42 -0.23 -2.80
CA PHE A 103 -1.63 -1.66 -2.98
C PHE A 103 -2.18 -2.38 -1.74
N ALA A 104 -1.43 -2.38 -0.64
CA ALA A 104 -1.82 -3.09 0.58
C ALA A 104 -2.56 -2.15 1.54
N GLN A 105 -3.81 -2.48 1.88
CA GLN A 105 -4.64 -1.68 2.79
C GLN A 105 -5.00 -2.48 4.04
N PRO A 106 -4.93 -1.89 5.26
CA PRO A 106 -5.22 -2.62 6.50
C PRO A 106 -6.62 -3.23 6.56
N SER A 107 -7.61 -2.61 5.91
CA SER A 107 -9.00 -3.11 5.82
C SER A 107 -9.20 -4.24 4.80
N GLN A 108 -8.16 -4.61 4.04
CA GLN A 108 -8.24 -5.51 2.89
C GLN A 108 -7.17 -6.62 2.90
N ARG A 109 -6.73 -7.07 4.09
CA ARG A 109 -5.66 -8.07 4.23
C ARG A 109 -5.90 -9.32 3.38
N GLU A 110 -7.14 -9.81 3.34
CA GLU A 110 -7.51 -10.98 2.54
C GLU A 110 -7.28 -10.80 1.03
N LEU A 111 -7.42 -9.57 0.50
CA LEU A 111 -7.13 -9.29 -0.92
C LEU A 111 -5.63 -9.29 -1.21
N ALA A 112 -4.80 -8.98 -0.21
CA ALA A 112 -3.35 -8.96 -0.32
C ALA A 112 -2.70 -10.31 0.01
N ALA A 113 -3.37 -11.18 0.77
CA ALA A 113 -2.85 -12.48 1.20
C ALA A 113 -2.28 -13.36 0.06
N PRO A 114 -2.91 -13.46 -1.13
CA PRO A 114 -2.35 -14.26 -2.24
C PRO A 114 -1.01 -13.75 -2.79
N TYR A 115 -0.62 -12.53 -2.44
CA TYR A 115 0.59 -11.88 -2.94
C TYR A 115 1.84 -12.15 -2.09
N VAL A 116 1.71 -12.76 -0.92
CA VAL A 116 2.88 -13.17 -0.09
C VAL A 116 3.80 -14.08 -0.90
N ALA A 117 3.25 -15.17 -1.44
CA ALA A 117 4.02 -16.11 -2.25
C ALA A 117 4.54 -15.46 -3.54
N LYS A 118 3.72 -14.60 -4.18
CA LYS A 118 4.10 -13.89 -5.41
C LYS A 118 5.25 -12.90 -5.18
N TYR A 119 5.29 -12.25 -4.02
CA TYR A 119 6.36 -11.34 -3.62
C TYR A 119 7.69 -12.06 -3.55
N PHE A 120 7.79 -13.10 -2.72
CA PHE A 120 9.06 -13.84 -2.58
C PHE A 120 9.51 -14.51 -3.88
N ALA A 121 8.58 -14.93 -4.74
CA ALA A 121 8.91 -15.47 -6.05
C ALA A 121 9.41 -14.41 -7.06
N ALA A 122 9.07 -13.12 -6.88
CA ALA A 122 9.33 -12.08 -7.88
C ALA A 122 10.52 -11.17 -7.56
N ILE A 123 10.83 -10.94 -6.27
CA ILE A 123 11.73 -9.85 -5.87
C ILE A 123 13.16 -9.95 -6.40
N GLU A 124 13.72 -11.16 -6.54
CA GLU A 124 15.06 -11.32 -7.12
C GLU A 124 15.09 -10.92 -8.60
N ARG A 125 14.09 -11.37 -9.37
CA ARG A 125 13.94 -10.99 -10.78
C ARG A 125 13.78 -9.48 -10.93
N VAL A 126 12.86 -8.87 -10.16
CA VAL A 126 12.64 -7.42 -10.20
C VAL A 126 13.91 -6.66 -9.89
N TRP A 127 14.68 -7.10 -8.89
CA TRP A 127 15.94 -6.48 -8.52
C TRP A 127 16.99 -6.56 -9.63
N ALA A 128 17.05 -7.69 -10.35
CA ALA A 128 18.00 -7.90 -11.44
C ALA A 128 17.64 -7.13 -12.72
N GLU A 129 16.34 -6.99 -13.01
CA GLU A 129 15.85 -6.45 -14.29
C GLU A 129 15.56 -4.94 -14.25
N ARG A 130 15.24 -4.38 -13.07
CA ARG A 130 14.78 -2.99 -12.94
C ARG A 130 15.87 -2.06 -12.44
N SER A 131 15.61 -0.75 -12.56
CA SER A 131 16.51 0.24 -11.97
C SER A 131 16.60 0.06 -10.45
N ILE A 132 17.73 0.41 -9.85
CA ILE A 132 17.96 0.24 -8.42
C ILE A 132 16.89 0.94 -7.56
N GLN A 133 16.41 2.11 -7.99
CA GLN A 133 15.34 2.85 -7.33
C GLN A 133 14.04 2.03 -7.31
N ILE A 134 13.59 1.55 -8.47
CA ILE A 134 12.37 0.74 -8.57
C ILE A 134 12.52 -0.58 -7.80
N GLY A 135 13.68 -1.24 -7.89
CA GLY A 135 13.97 -2.45 -7.13
C GLY A 135 13.84 -2.23 -5.63
N MET A 136 14.38 -1.12 -5.12
CA MET A 136 14.23 -0.73 -3.70
C MET A 136 12.78 -0.44 -3.32
N ASP A 137 12.04 0.28 -4.15
CA ASP A 137 10.64 0.63 -3.90
C ASP A 137 9.74 -0.60 -3.87
N VAL A 138 9.93 -1.53 -4.82
CA VAL A 138 9.17 -2.80 -4.88
C VAL A 138 9.49 -3.68 -3.67
N VAL A 139 10.77 -3.90 -3.38
CA VAL A 139 11.17 -4.80 -2.28
C VAL A 139 10.65 -4.27 -0.94
N ARG A 140 10.81 -2.97 -0.66
CA ARG A 140 10.34 -2.39 0.60
C ARG A 140 8.83 -2.28 0.65
N GLY A 141 8.23 -1.69 -0.38
CA GLY A 141 6.84 -1.28 -0.34
C GLY A 141 5.84 -2.40 -0.58
N LEU A 142 6.25 -3.51 -1.23
CA LEU A 142 5.41 -4.70 -1.40
C LEU A 142 5.72 -5.83 -0.41
N PHE A 143 6.67 -5.64 0.53
CA PHE A 143 6.86 -6.63 1.59
C PHE A 143 5.54 -6.78 2.37
N PRO A 144 5.05 -8.02 2.60
CA PRO A 144 3.69 -8.28 3.11
C PRO A 144 3.52 -8.02 4.62
N HIS A 145 3.95 -6.86 5.12
CA HIS A 145 3.88 -6.47 6.53
C HIS A 145 2.48 -6.61 7.15
N LEU A 146 1.43 -6.29 6.38
CA LEU A 146 0.05 -6.26 6.88
C LEU A 146 -0.54 -7.64 7.16
N GLN A 147 0.06 -8.72 6.65
CA GLN A 147 -0.34 -10.07 7.04
C GLN A 147 -0.08 -10.29 8.53
N GLY A 148 1.05 -9.77 9.03
CA GLY A 148 1.30 -9.70 10.47
C GLY A 148 1.22 -11.06 11.15
N ASP A 149 1.69 -12.12 10.49
CA ASP A 149 1.58 -13.50 10.96
C ASP A 149 2.92 -14.24 10.93
N ALA A 150 2.99 -15.35 11.65
CA ALA A 150 4.19 -16.18 11.72
C ALA A 150 4.51 -16.88 10.39
N ALA A 151 3.51 -17.12 9.54
CA ALA A 151 3.71 -17.76 8.24
C ALA A 151 4.50 -16.85 7.28
N THR A 152 4.18 -15.56 7.27
CA THR A 152 4.90 -14.55 6.50
C THR A 152 6.33 -14.37 7.00
N LEU A 153 6.53 -14.43 8.32
CA LEU A 153 7.87 -14.41 8.91
C LEU A 153 8.70 -15.63 8.47
N ALA A 154 8.10 -16.82 8.51
CA ALA A 154 8.75 -18.05 8.05
C ALA A 154 9.10 -18.01 6.55
N ALA A 155 8.21 -17.46 5.72
CA ALA A 155 8.48 -17.28 4.29
C ALA A 155 9.66 -16.33 4.03
N ALA A 156 9.81 -15.27 4.83
CA ALA A 156 10.96 -14.38 4.74
C ALA A 156 12.26 -15.10 5.14
N ASP A 157 12.23 -15.88 6.22
CA ASP A 157 13.39 -16.66 6.69
C ASP A 157 13.79 -17.73 5.65
N GLU A 158 12.82 -18.46 5.08
CA GLU A 158 13.05 -19.43 4.01
C GLU A 158 13.67 -18.78 2.78
N TRP A 159 13.12 -17.63 2.34
CA TRP A 159 13.66 -16.91 1.21
C TRP A 159 15.11 -16.50 1.46
N LEU A 160 15.43 -15.96 2.64
CA LEU A 160 16.78 -15.55 3.01
C LEU A 160 17.78 -16.71 3.06
N THR A 161 17.37 -17.90 3.47
CA THR A 161 18.21 -19.11 3.44
C THR A 161 18.40 -19.63 2.01
N ALA A 162 17.36 -19.63 1.19
CA ALA A 162 17.46 -20.14 -0.18
C ALA A 162 18.27 -19.21 -1.11
N HIS A 163 18.37 -17.93 -0.78
CA HIS A 163 18.91 -16.87 -1.65
C HIS A 163 20.23 -16.28 -1.12
N GLU A 164 21.11 -17.09 -0.52
CA GLU A 164 22.38 -16.63 0.07
C GLU A 164 23.29 -15.87 -0.90
N SER A 165 23.25 -16.23 -2.19
CA SER A 165 24.05 -15.62 -3.25
C SER A 165 23.42 -14.38 -3.90
N SER A 166 22.19 -14.01 -3.54
CA SER A 166 21.53 -12.84 -4.12
C SER A 166 22.22 -11.54 -3.73
N ALA A 167 21.95 -10.47 -4.48
CA ALA A 167 22.60 -9.18 -4.28
C ALA A 167 22.56 -8.74 -2.79
N PRO A 168 23.69 -8.34 -2.18
CA PRO A 168 23.73 -8.01 -0.76
C PRO A 168 22.74 -6.93 -0.33
N ALA A 169 22.51 -5.94 -1.20
CA ALA A 169 21.53 -4.88 -0.95
C ALA A 169 20.09 -5.40 -0.95
N LEU A 170 19.73 -6.33 -1.86
CA LEU A 170 18.41 -6.97 -1.86
C LEU A 170 18.20 -7.77 -0.57
N ARG A 171 19.16 -8.64 -0.22
CA ARG A 171 19.10 -9.46 1.00
C ARG A 171 18.96 -8.59 2.25
N ARG A 172 19.69 -7.47 2.32
CA ARG A 172 19.60 -6.52 3.43
C ARG A 172 18.18 -5.94 3.58
N LEU A 173 17.53 -5.57 2.48
CA LEU A 173 16.15 -5.04 2.55
C LEU A 173 15.15 -6.07 3.06
N VAL A 174 15.28 -7.33 2.63
CA VAL A 174 14.41 -8.42 3.12
C VAL A 174 14.69 -8.71 4.59
N LEU A 175 15.96 -8.70 5.02
CA LEU A 175 16.35 -8.83 6.43
C LEU A 175 15.74 -7.72 7.31
N GLU A 176 15.86 -6.46 6.88
CA GLU A 176 15.30 -5.31 7.58
C GLU A 176 13.77 -5.44 7.74
N ALA A 177 13.06 -5.75 6.65
CA ALA A 177 11.60 -5.91 6.66
C ALA A 177 11.13 -7.10 7.52
N ARG A 178 11.88 -8.21 7.45
CA ARG A 178 11.69 -9.40 8.29
C ARG A 178 11.84 -9.06 9.77
N ASP A 179 12.88 -8.32 10.15
CA ASP A 179 13.13 -7.96 11.55
C ASP A 179 12.08 -6.99 12.10
N ASP A 180 11.60 -6.08 11.26
CA ASP A 180 10.47 -5.21 11.59
C ASP A 180 9.20 -6.03 11.85
N LEU A 181 8.87 -6.99 10.99
CA LEU A 181 7.73 -7.90 11.18
C LEU A 181 7.89 -8.71 12.48
N ALA A 182 9.06 -9.30 12.70
CA ALA A 182 9.34 -10.08 13.91
C ALA A 182 9.20 -9.22 15.19
N ARG A 183 9.60 -7.95 15.14
CA ARG A 183 9.43 -7.00 16.25
C ARG A 183 7.96 -6.70 16.50
N SER A 184 7.18 -6.44 15.47
CA SER A 184 5.73 -6.20 15.58
C SER A 184 5.00 -7.40 16.20
N LEU A 185 5.33 -8.63 15.79
CA LEU A 185 4.73 -9.85 16.34
C LEU A 185 5.04 -10.02 17.84
N ARG A 186 6.29 -9.75 18.27
CA ARG A 186 6.66 -9.80 19.69
C ARG A 186 5.91 -8.76 20.52
N ALA A 187 5.76 -7.55 19.99
CA ALA A 187 5.00 -6.50 20.67
C ALA A 187 3.51 -6.89 20.83
N GLN A 188 2.89 -7.41 19.77
CA GLN A 188 1.50 -7.89 19.82
C GLN A 188 1.31 -9.03 20.83
N ALA A 189 2.25 -9.97 20.91
CA ALA A 189 2.19 -11.04 21.90
C ALA A 189 2.31 -10.52 23.34
N CYS A 190 3.16 -9.51 23.57
CA CYS A 190 3.28 -8.83 24.85
C CYS A 190 1.96 -8.14 25.25
N ASP A 191 1.38 -7.36 24.34
CA ASP A 191 0.13 -6.63 24.58
C ASP A 191 -1.04 -7.58 24.85
N ALA A 192 -1.13 -8.69 24.09
CA ALA A 192 -2.15 -9.71 24.30
C ALA A 192 -2.00 -10.42 25.65
N GLY A 193 -0.76 -10.63 26.12
CA GLY A 193 -0.48 -11.22 27.43
C GLY A 193 -0.71 -10.25 28.60
N ALA A 194 -0.59 -8.95 28.39
CA ALA A 194 -0.85 -7.92 29.41
C ALA A 194 -2.34 -7.59 29.59
N ALA A 195 -3.17 -7.94 28.59
CA ALA A 195 -4.63 -7.78 28.64
C ALA A 195 -5.37 -8.92 29.37
N VAL A 196 -4.63 -9.93 29.87
CA VAL A 196 -5.11 -11.09 30.65
C VAL A 196 -4.74 -10.90 32.12
#